data_AF-A0A9E3U2J0-F1
#
_entry.id   AF-A0A9E3U2J0-F1
#
_cell.length_a   1.000
_cell.length_b   1.000
_cell.length_c   1.000
_cell.angle_alpha   90.00
_cell.angle_beta   90.00
_cell.angle_gamma   90.00
#
_symmetry.space_group_name_H-M   'P 1'
#
loop_
_entity.id
_entity.type
_entity.pdbx_description
1 polymer ?
#
loop_
_entity_poly.entity_id
_entity_poly.type
_entity_poly.pdbx_seq_one_letter_code
_entity_poly.pdbx_strand_id
1 'polypeptide(L)'
;MHPKRFILLTACLVFLSFASVGLSAEKDAAVQVFILAGQSNMEGQGVVDLDHPQYYNGGRGTLQQVMRDPQKAKLFAHVQDDQGRWVVRDDVWCRFKTSHELKKGRLTIGFAGYAGQHHIGPEFQ
;
A
#
# COMPACT_ATOMS: atom_id res chain seq x y z
N MET A 1 11.91 -56.32 37.63
CA MET A 1 11.95 -54.87 37.30
C MET A 1 10.56 -54.44 36.86
N HIS A 2 9.96 -53.41 37.50
CA HIS A 2 8.53 -53.09 37.38
C HIS A 2 8.20 -52.27 36.12
N PRO A 3 7.22 -52.68 35.28
CA PRO A 3 6.92 -52.06 33.98
C PRO A 3 6.40 -50.61 34.09
N LYS A 4 5.90 -50.22 35.27
CA LYS A 4 5.40 -48.86 35.54
C LYS A 4 6.50 -47.78 35.58
N ARG A 5 7.75 -48.16 35.87
CA ARG A 5 8.89 -47.22 35.87
C ARG A 5 9.43 -46.96 34.46
N PHE A 6 9.25 -47.91 33.54
CA PHE A 6 9.69 -47.78 32.15
C PHE A 6 8.76 -46.84 31.36
N ILE A 7 7.44 -46.99 31.55
CA ILE A 7 6.42 -46.15 30.90
C ILE A 7 6.52 -44.68 31.32
N LEU A 8 6.87 -44.41 32.58
CA LEU A 8 7.02 -43.04 33.10
C LEU A 8 8.26 -42.32 32.50
N LEU A 9 9.34 -43.06 32.24
CA LEU A 9 10.57 -42.54 31.62
C LEU A 9 10.39 -42.27 30.12
N THR A 10 9.60 -43.09 29.41
CA THR A 10 9.31 -42.87 27.98
C THR A 10 8.35 -41.69 27.77
N ALA A 11 7.39 -41.47 28.67
CA ALA A 11 6.46 -40.34 28.59
C ALA A 11 7.15 -38.98 28.77
N CYS A 12 8.18 -38.88 29.61
CA CYS A 12 8.96 -37.64 29.78
C CYS A 12 9.79 -37.27 28.55
N LEU A 13 10.32 -38.25 27.81
CA LEU A 13 11.15 -38.02 26.61
C LEU A 13 10.33 -37.56 25.40
N VAL A 14 9.06 -37.99 25.29
CA VAL A 14 8.15 -37.55 24.21
C VAL A 14 7.60 -36.14 24.47
N PHE A 15 7.43 -35.74 25.74
CA PHE A 15 7.03 -34.37 26.09
C PHE A 15 8.16 -33.35 25.87
N LEU A 16 9.42 -33.76 26.04
CA LEU A 16 10.59 -32.89 25.84
C LEU A 16 10.91 -32.62 24.36
N SER A 17 10.46 -33.48 23.45
CA SER A 17 10.71 -33.36 22.00
C SER A 17 9.68 -32.52 21.25
N PHE A 18 8.55 -32.16 21.87
CA PHE A 18 7.58 -31.20 21.33
C PHE A 18 7.84 -29.74 21.77
N ALA A 19 8.69 -29.52 22.77
CA ALA A 19 9.01 -28.18 23.27
C ALA A 19 10.04 -27.43 22.39
N SER A 20 10.61 -28.09 21.38
CA SER A 20 11.61 -27.52 20.46
C SER A 20 11.03 -27.14 19.10
N VAL A 21 9.72 -26.88 19.00
CA VAL A 21 9.21 -26.05 17.89
C VAL A 21 9.75 -24.65 18.17
N GLY A 22 10.91 -24.36 17.61
CA GLY A 22 11.58 -23.08 17.79
C GLY A 22 10.59 -21.96 17.51
N LEU A 23 10.37 -21.10 18.50
CA LEU A 23 9.97 -19.74 18.23
C LEU A 23 11.08 -19.18 17.36
N SER A 24 10.87 -19.24 16.04
CA SER A 24 11.63 -18.40 15.12
C SER A 24 11.26 -16.99 15.54
N ALA A 25 12.16 -16.32 16.23
CA ALA A 25 12.04 -14.89 16.47
C ALA A 25 12.00 -14.26 15.08
N GLU A 26 10.80 -13.87 14.63
CA GLU A 26 10.63 -13.08 13.43
C GLU A 26 11.51 -11.85 13.64
N LYS A 27 12.62 -11.80 12.90
CA LYS A 27 13.58 -10.72 13.02
C LYS A 27 12.83 -9.49 12.51
N ASP A 28 12.37 -8.63 13.43
CA ASP A 28 11.58 -7.43 13.10
C ASP A 28 12.22 -6.75 11.87
N ALA A 29 11.56 -6.90 10.72
CA ALA A 29 12.09 -6.39 9.47
C ALA A 29 12.09 -4.87 9.58
N ALA A 30 13.24 -4.24 9.30
CA ALA A 30 13.32 -2.79 9.32
C ALA A 30 12.28 -2.18 8.35
N VAL A 31 11.57 -1.16 8.80
CA VAL A 31 10.60 -0.44 7.96
C VAL A 31 11.36 0.25 6.83
N GLN A 32 10.94 0.00 5.59
CA GLN A 32 11.46 0.71 4.43
C GLN A 32 10.83 2.11 4.36
N VAL A 33 11.65 3.14 4.34
CA VAL A 33 11.21 4.54 4.31
C VAL A 33 11.68 5.20 3.02
N PHE A 34 10.72 5.75 2.27
CA PHE A 34 10.97 6.53 1.05
C PHE A 34 10.63 7.99 1.31
N ILE A 35 11.55 8.89 0.99
CA ILE A 35 11.33 10.34 1.07
C ILE A 35 11.23 10.88 -0.35
N LEU A 36 10.03 11.31 -0.73
CA LEU A 36 9.78 11.98 -1.99
C LEU A 36 9.88 13.49 -1.77
N ALA A 37 10.86 14.11 -2.41
CA ALA A 37 11.13 15.54 -2.28
C ALA A 37 11.48 16.14 -3.65
N GLY A 38 11.05 17.37 -3.88
CA GLY A 38 11.22 18.06 -5.14
C GLY A 38 10.51 19.40 -5.15
N GLN A 39 10.32 19.94 -6.36
CA GLN A 39 9.59 21.19 -6.59
C GLN A 39 8.07 20.93 -6.69
N SER A 40 7.31 21.89 -7.21
CA SER A 40 5.84 21.86 -7.32
C SER A 40 5.27 20.61 -8.00
N ASN A 41 5.99 19.99 -8.94
CA ASN A 41 5.54 18.74 -9.56
C ASN A 41 5.51 17.55 -8.60
N MET A 42 6.39 17.54 -7.58
CA MET A 42 6.41 16.50 -6.53
C MET A 42 5.22 16.62 -5.57
N GLU A 43 4.47 17.72 -5.62
CA GLU A 43 3.28 17.90 -4.79
C GLU A 43 2.04 17.19 -5.35
N GLY A 44 2.12 16.53 -6.50
CA GLY A 44 1.01 15.78 -7.07
C GLY A 44 0.08 16.64 -7.93
N GLN A 45 0.56 17.02 -9.11
CA GLN A 45 -0.19 17.81 -10.10
C GLN A 45 -1.05 16.95 -11.04
N GLY A 46 -0.92 15.61 -10.97
CA GLY A 46 -1.68 14.71 -11.84
C GLY A 46 -3.16 14.73 -11.46
N VAL A 47 -4.03 15.09 -12.41
CA VAL A 47 -5.49 15.16 -12.21
C VAL A 47 -6.11 13.79 -12.42
N VAL A 48 -7.01 13.38 -11.52
CA VAL A 48 -7.69 12.07 -11.57
C VAL A 48 -8.87 12.09 -12.53
N ASP A 49 -9.82 13.00 -12.30
CA ASP A 49 -11.18 12.93 -12.86
C ASP A 49 -11.80 14.28 -13.24
N LEU A 50 -11.11 15.40 -13.00
CA LEU A 50 -11.65 16.73 -13.33
C LEU A 50 -11.60 16.98 -14.84
N ASP A 51 -12.72 17.39 -15.43
CA ASP A 51 -12.89 17.44 -16.89
C ASP A 51 -13.47 18.75 -17.44
N HIS A 52 -13.57 19.81 -16.63
CA HIS A 52 -14.11 21.09 -17.06
C HIS A 52 -13.49 21.56 -18.40
N PRO A 53 -14.30 21.92 -19.43
CA PRO A 53 -13.79 22.19 -20.78
C PRO A 53 -12.68 23.25 -20.84
N GLN A 54 -12.78 24.28 -20.00
CA GLN A 54 -11.83 25.40 -19.98
C GLN A 54 -10.71 25.25 -18.94
N TYR A 55 -10.97 24.59 -17.82
CA TYR A 55 -10.06 24.59 -16.65
C TYR A 55 -9.29 23.27 -16.51
N TYR A 56 -9.78 22.20 -17.12
CA TYR A 56 -9.16 20.87 -17.10
C TYR A 56 -9.09 20.23 -18.49
N ASN A 57 -9.01 21.07 -19.54
CA ASN A 57 -8.76 20.62 -20.91
C ASN A 57 -9.74 19.55 -21.43
N GLY A 58 -11.01 19.60 -20.98
CA GLY A 58 -12.00 18.56 -21.32
C GLY A 58 -11.65 17.17 -20.80
N GLY A 59 -10.89 17.07 -19.71
CA GLY A 59 -10.43 15.81 -19.11
C GLY A 59 -9.27 15.13 -19.85
N ARG A 60 -8.72 15.76 -20.91
CA ARG A 60 -7.58 15.21 -21.64
C ARG A 60 -6.32 15.21 -20.76
N GLY A 61 -5.73 14.03 -20.59
CA GLY A 61 -4.52 13.83 -19.78
C GLY A 61 -4.79 13.49 -18.32
N THR A 62 -6.06 13.37 -17.91
CA THR A 62 -6.42 12.87 -16.58
C THR A 62 -6.15 11.37 -16.45
N LEU A 63 -5.97 10.89 -15.21
CA LEU A 63 -5.75 9.48 -14.91
C LEU A 63 -6.87 8.59 -15.50
N GLN A 64 -8.13 8.98 -15.29
CA GLN A 64 -9.27 8.23 -15.85
C GLN A 64 -9.21 8.13 -17.38
N GLN A 65 -8.77 9.18 -18.06
CA GLN A 65 -8.73 9.18 -19.52
C GLN A 65 -7.55 8.39 -20.09
N VAL A 66 -6.38 8.43 -19.43
CA VAL A 66 -5.25 7.58 -19.86
C VAL A 66 -5.50 6.10 -19.59
N MET A 67 -6.28 5.77 -18.55
CA MET A 67 -6.68 4.38 -18.26
C MET A 67 -7.62 3.80 -19.31
N ARG A 68 -8.45 4.64 -19.95
CA ARG A 68 -9.38 4.22 -21.01
C ARG A 68 -8.70 4.01 -22.37
N ASP A 69 -7.48 4.52 -22.57
CA ASP A 69 -6.72 4.28 -23.79
C ASP A 69 -6.32 2.79 -23.87
N PRO A 70 -6.80 2.02 -24.87
CA PRO A 70 -6.48 0.59 -24.98
C PRO A 70 -4.98 0.30 -25.07
N GLN A 71 -4.18 1.24 -25.58
CA GLN A 71 -2.72 1.09 -25.66
C GLN A 71 -2.05 1.23 -24.28
N LYS A 72 -2.71 1.90 -23.33
CA LYS A 72 -2.17 2.21 -22.00
C LYS A 72 -2.85 1.45 -20.87
N ALA A 73 -4.08 0.96 -21.09
CA ALA A 73 -4.92 0.33 -20.07
C ALA A 73 -4.16 -0.73 -19.23
N LYS A 74 -3.34 -1.57 -19.87
CA LYS A 74 -2.55 -2.59 -19.17
C LYS A 74 -1.54 -2.01 -18.17
N LEU A 75 -0.92 -0.85 -18.48
CA LEU A 75 0.03 -0.21 -17.57
C LEU A 75 -0.64 0.28 -16.29
N PHE A 76 -1.90 0.72 -16.39
CA PHE A 76 -2.66 1.29 -15.29
C PHE A 76 -3.67 0.31 -14.67
N ALA A 77 -3.65 -0.97 -15.05
CA ALA A 77 -4.60 -1.97 -14.54
C ALA A 77 -4.52 -2.17 -13.02
N HIS A 78 -3.42 -1.77 -12.39
CA HIS A 78 -3.23 -1.86 -10.94
C HIS A 78 -3.86 -0.70 -10.14
N VAL A 79 -4.37 0.32 -10.83
CA VAL A 79 -4.85 1.56 -10.21
C VAL A 79 -6.28 1.43 -9.68
N GLN A 80 -7.11 0.64 -10.36
CA GLN A 80 -8.47 0.31 -9.95
C GLN A 80 -8.62 -1.20 -9.78
N ASP A 81 -9.48 -1.61 -8.86
CA ASP A 81 -9.86 -3.01 -8.69
C ASP A 81 -10.87 -3.47 -9.76
N ASP A 82 -11.22 -4.76 -9.72
CA ASP A 82 -12.18 -5.36 -10.66
C ASP A 82 -13.58 -4.75 -10.56
N GLN A 83 -13.88 -4.00 -9.48
CA GLN A 83 -15.12 -3.27 -9.28
C GLN A 83 -15.03 -1.80 -9.72
N GLY A 84 -13.89 -1.37 -10.28
CA GLY A 84 -13.64 0.00 -10.73
C GLY A 84 -13.38 0.99 -9.60
N ARG A 85 -13.12 0.51 -8.37
CA ARG A 85 -12.78 1.36 -7.22
C ARG A 85 -11.29 1.62 -7.21
N TRP A 86 -10.87 2.81 -6.79
CA TRP A 86 -9.45 3.11 -6.61
C TRP A 86 -8.82 2.18 -5.58
N VAL A 87 -7.68 1.59 -5.96
CA VAL A 87 -6.95 0.70 -5.06
C VAL A 87 -6.45 1.48 -3.85
N VAL A 88 -6.58 0.85 -2.69
CA VAL A 88 -5.98 1.29 -1.44
C VAL A 88 -4.92 0.26 -1.06
N ARG A 89 -3.65 0.66 -1.11
CA ARG A 89 -2.51 -0.18 -0.74
C ARG A 89 -2.37 -0.22 0.77
N ASP A 90 -2.56 -1.38 1.37
CA ASP A 90 -2.50 -1.59 2.82
C ASP A 90 -1.09 -1.85 3.35
N ASP A 91 -0.15 -2.15 2.45
CA ASP A 91 1.28 -2.36 2.69
C ASP A 91 2.11 -1.06 2.64
N VAL A 92 1.48 0.08 2.33
CA VAL A 92 2.15 1.39 2.28
C VAL A 92 1.39 2.40 3.13
N TRP A 93 2.12 3.12 3.98
CA TRP A 93 1.58 4.21 4.80
C TRP A 93 2.19 5.55 4.38
N CYS A 94 1.34 6.50 4.02
CA CYS A 94 1.72 7.83 3.57
C CYS A 94 1.49 8.87 4.66
N ARG A 95 2.38 9.88 4.69
CA ARG A 95 2.23 11.09 5.51
C ARG A 95 2.73 12.29 4.72
N PHE A 96 1.85 13.23 4.43
CA PHE A 96 2.18 14.44 3.67
C PHE A 96 1.51 15.67 4.28
N LYS A 97 2.32 16.66 4.66
CA LYS A 97 1.83 17.94 5.19
C LYS A 97 1.69 18.92 4.02
N THR A 98 0.47 19.35 3.75
CA THR A 98 0.18 20.40 2.75
C THR A 98 -0.07 21.74 3.43
N SER A 99 -0.26 22.79 2.64
CA SER A 99 -0.69 24.11 3.11
C SER A 99 -2.08 24.08 3.77
N HIS A 100 -2.94 23.14 3.36
CA HIS A 100 -4.33 23.06 3.81
C HIS A 100 -4.53 22.07 4.96
N GLU A 101 -3.84 20.92 4.94
CA GLU A 101 -4.11 19.83 5.87
C GLU A 101 -2.89 18.92 6.09
N LEU A 102 -2.99 18.00 7.05
CA LEU A 102 -2.06 16.87 7.17
C LEU A 102 -2.76 15.63 6.63
N LYS A 103 -2.30 15.15 5.48
CA LYS A 103 -2.76 13.89 4.89
C LYS A 103 -1.97 12.73 5.49
N LYS A 104 -2.67 11.71 5.97
CA LYS A 104 -2.08 10.49 6.53
C LYS A 104 -2.99 9.29 6.30
N GLY A 105 -2.42 8.14 5.96
CA GLY A 105 -3.20 6.93 5.73
C GLY A 105 -2.54 5.96 4.77
N ARG A 106 -3.28 4.92 4.41
CA ARG A 106 -2.89 3.94 3.38
C ARG A 106 -2.80 4.60 2.01
N LEU A 107 -1.82 4.19 1.21
CA LEU A 107 -1.59 4.78 -0.12
C LEU A 107 -2.81 4.56 -1.03
N THR A 108 -3.36 5.67 -1.52
CA THR A 108 -4.39 5.73 -2.56
C THR A 108 -4.29 7.11 -3.25
N ILE A 109 -5.21 7.43 -4.16
CA ILE A 109 -5.28 8.78 -4.74
C ILE A 109 -5.50 9.85 -3.65
N GLY A 110 -5.16 11.11 -3.95
CA GLY A 110 -5.44 12.24 -3.07
C GLY A 110 -4.31 12.62 -2.11
N PHE A 111 -3.17 11.92 -2.11
CA PHE A 111 -1.92 12.37 -1.48
C PHE A 111 -1.20 13.44 -2.32
N ALA A 112 -1.95 14.49 -2.68
CA ALA A 112 -1.47 15.64 -3.43
C ALA A 112 -1.56 16.93 -2.59
N GLY A 113 -1.04 18.05 -3.09
CA GLY A 113 -1.14 19.37 -2.46
C GLY A 113 -2.59 19.88 -2.35
N TYR A 114 -3.51 19.28 -3.09
CA TYR A 114 -4.93 19.65 -3.19
C TYR A 114 -5.82 18.88 -2.21
N ALA A 115 -6.95 19.48 -1.83
CA ALA A 115 -7.97 18.81 -1.03
C ALA A 115 -8.70 17.71 -1.84
N GLY A 116 -9.25 16.72 -1.14
CA GLY A 116 -10.03 15.65 -1.74
C GLY A 116 -9.19 14.64 -2.54
N GLN A 117 -9.87 13.88 -3.40
CA GLN A 117 -9.33 12.75 -4.16
C GLN A 117 -9.40 13.00 -5.68
N HIS A 118 -9.08 14.23 -6.09
CA HIS A 118 -9.11 14.63 -7.51
C HIS A 118 -7.72 14.73 -8.14
N HIS A 119 -6.67 14.46 -7.35
CA HIS A 119 -5.28 14.52 -7.78
C HIS A 119 -4.51 13.31 -7.25
N ILE A 120 -3.39 12.98 -7.90
CA ILE A 120 -2.45 11.95 -7.47
C ILE A 120 -1.09 12.55 -7.19
N GLY A 121 -0.43 12.04 -6.14
CA GLY A 121 0.96 12.32 -5.88
C GLY A 121 1.89 11.36 -6.62
N PRO A 122 3.20 11.66 -6.63
CA PRO A 122 4.23 10.87 -7.28
C PRO A 122 4.43 9.48 -6.67
N GLU A 123 3.94 9.25 -5.45
CA GLU A 123 3.92 7.94 -4.80
C GLU A 123 2.95 6.93 -5.44
N PHE A 124 2.08 7.39 -6.34
CA PHE A 124 0.97 6.62 -6.89
C PHE A 124 1.29 5.95 -8.25
N GLN A 125 2.57 5.82 -8.61
CA GLN A 125 3.06 5.17 -9.85
C GLN A 125 4.17 4.17 -9.55
#